data_AF-A0A511J511-F1
#
_entry.id   AF-A0A511J511-F1
#
_cell.length_a   1.000
_cell.length_b   1.000
_cell.length_c   1.000
_cell.angle_alpha   90.00
_cell.angle_beta   90.00
_cell.angle_gamma   90.00
#
_symmetry.space_group_name_H-M   'P 1'
#
loop_
_entity.id
_entity.type
_entity.pdbx_description
1 polymer ?
#
loop_
_entity_poly.entity_id
_entity_poly.type
_entity_poly.pdbx_seq_one_letter_code
_entity_poly.pdbx_strand_id
1 'polypeptide(L)' 'MVKKDETKKDEVVKYRVGKTKNFVGFVHPKTRRFITADSNNEFIISIDDKEAIAILEDAIDVNRI' A
#
# COMPACT_ATOMS: atom_id res chain seq x y z
N MET A 1 14.64 33.03 2.55
CA MET A 1 13.47 32.46 1.86
C MET A 1 13.72 30.98 1.61
N VAL A 2 13.33 30.11 2.53
CA VAL A 2 13.36 28.66 2.27
C VAL A 2 12.06 28.36 1.54
N LYS A 3 12.16 27.94 0.27
CA LYS A 3 11.01 27.61 -0.55
C LYS A 3 10.25 26.48 0.13
N LYS A 4 8.97 26.74 0.32
CA LYS A 4 7.94 25.85 0.81
C LYS A 4 7.94 24.64 -0.13
N ASP A 5 8.44 23.50 0.33
CA ASP A 5 8.22 22.22 -0.33
C ASP A 5 6.72 21.97 -0.20
N GLU A 6 5.97 22.34 -1.23
CA GLU A 6 4.59 21.92 -1.40
C GLU A 6 4.61 20.41 -1.54
N THR A 7 4.52 19.73 -0.40
CA THR A 7 4.13 18.32 -0.32
C THR A 7 2.87 18.17 -1.17
N LYS A 8 3.03 17.74 -2.43
CA LYS A 8 1.96 17.04 -3.13
C LYS A 8 1.49 16.01 -2.11
N LYS A 9 0.23 16.12 -1.69
CA LYS A 9 -0.40 15.01 -1.00
C LYS A 9 -0.38 13.89 -2.02
N ASP A 10 0.63 13.04 -1.97
CA ASP A 10 0.70 11.86 -2.81
C ASP A 10 -0.61 11.12 -2.54
N GLU A 11 -1.46 11.04 -3.57
CA GLU A 11 -2.73 10.36 -3.43
C GLU A 11 -2.43 8.88 -3.18
N VAL A 12 -3.06 8.33 -2.15
CA VAL A 12 -2.84 6.96 -1.71
C VAL A 12 -4.15 6.20 -1.67
N VAL A 13 -4.08 4.91 -2.00
CA VAL A 13 -5.11 3.93 -1.75
C VAL A 13 -4.73 3.13 -0.52
N LYS A 14 -5.73 2.83 0.31
CA LYS A 14 -5.54 2.05 1.52
C LYS A 14 -6.23 0.70 1.42
N TYR A 15 -5.54 -0.32 1.93
CA TYR A 15 -6.07 -1.66 2.09
C TYR A 15 -5.85 -2.11 3.52
N ARG A 16 -6.78 -2.87 4.09
CA ARG A 16 -6.65 -3.45 5.43
C ARG A 16 -6.69 -4.97 5.36
N VAL A 17 -5.77 -5.62 6.07
CA VAL A 17 -5.77 -7.07 6.23
C VAL A 17 -6.96 -7.50 7.09
N GLY A 18 -7.67 -8.54 6.66
CA GLY A 18 -8.77 -9.12 7.42
C GLY A 18 -8.30 -9.56 8.82
N LYS A 19 -9.12 -9.31 9.86
CA LYS A 19 -8.75 -9.55 11.28
C LYS A 19 -8.29 -10.98 11.60
N THR A 20 -8.68 -11.97 10.80
CA THR A 20 -8.35 -13.39 10.98
C THR A 20 -7.32 -13.90 9.98
N LYS A 21 -6.73 -13.01 9.18
CA LYS A 21 -5.79 -13.34 8.11
C LYS A 21 -4.36 -12.98 8.52
N ASN A 22 -3.40 -13.76 8.02
CA ASN A 22 -1.98 -13.61 8.33
C ASN A 22 -1.20 -13.04 7.13
N PHE A 23 -1.82 -12.15 6.35
CA PHE A 23 -1.18 -11.55 5.20
C PHE A 23 -0.28 -10.38 5.64
N VAL A 24 1.04 -10.63 5.69
CA VAL A 24 2.03 -9.66 6.21
C VAL A 24 2.52 -8.71 5.11
N GLY A 25 2.64 -9.20 3.88
CA GLY A 25 3.17 -8.42 2.76
C GLY A 25 3.60 -9.25 1.57
N PHE A 26 4.16 -8.59 0.57
CA PHE A 26 4.64 -9.20 -0.66
C PHE A 26 5.85 -8.44 -1.22
N VAL A 27 6.61 -9.09 -2.10
CA VAL A 27 7.70 -8.43 -2.83
C VAL A 27 7.15 -7.84 -4.12
N HIS A 28 7.29 -6.52 -4.31
CA HIS A 28 6.85 -5.84 -5.52
C HIS A 28 7.66 -6.35 -6.73
N PRO A 29 7.02 -6.85 -7.81
CA PRO A 29 7.72 -7.55 -8.89
C PRO A 29 8.71 -6.68 -9.66
N LYS A 30 8.37 -5.40 -9.94
CA LYS A 30 9.27 -4.47 -10.65
C LYS A 30 10.36 -3.87 -9.78
N THR A 31 9.99 -3.27 -8.65
CA THR A 31 10.92 -2.52 -7.79
C THR A 31 11.70 -3.40 -6.83
N ARG A 32 11.30 -4.67 -6.66
CA ARG A 32 11.83 -5.63 -5.66
C ARG A 32 11.76 -5.13 -4.22
N ARG A 33 11.00 -4.06 -3.96
CA ARG A 33 10.74 -3.56 -2.61
C ARG A 33 9.80 -4.51 -1.90
N PHE A 34 10.04 -4.74 -0.61
CA PHE A 34 9.10 -5.46 0.22
C PHE A 34 8.00 -4.49 0.67
N ILE A 35 6.77 -4.78 0.26
CA ILE A 35 5.58 -4.03 0.63
C ILE A 35 4.92 -4.78 1.77
N THR A 36 4.77 -4.11 2.91
CA THR A 36 4.25 -4.68 4.15
C THR A 36 3.13 -3.81 4.70
N ALA A 37 2.22 -4.43 5.44
CA ALA A 37 1.25 -3.70 6.22
C ALA A 37 1.94 -2.93 7.36
N ASP A 38 1.34 -1.80 7.76
CA ASP A 38 1.77 -1.01 8.91
C ASP A 38 1.30 -1.63 10.24
N SER A 39 1.54 -0.93 11.35
CA SER A 39 1.09 -1.35 12.69
C SER A 39 -0.43 -1.44 12.86
N ASN A 40 -1.21 -0.87 11.94
CA ASN A 40 -2.68 -0.94 11.91
C ASN A 40 -3.18 -2.05 10.99
N ASN A 41 -2.27 -2.91 10.49
CA ASN A 41 -2.54 -3.90 9.45
C ASN A 41 -3.05 -3.26 8.15
N GLU A 42 -2.57 -2.07 7.80
CA GLU A 42 -2.93 -1.36 6.59
C GLU A 42 -1.78 -1.26 5.59
N PHE A 43 -2.08 -1.46 4.32
CA PHE A 43 -1.21 -1.09 3.21
C PHE A 43 -1.57 0.31 2.74
N ILE A 44 -0.58 1.21 2.70
CA ILE A 44 -0.72 2.56 2.15
C ILE A 44 0.08 2.60 0.86
N ILE A 45 -0.61 2.55 -0.27
CA ILE A 45 -0.02 2.42 -1.60
C ILE A 45 -0.31 3.67 -2.41
N SER A 46 0.68 4.21 -3.12
CA SER A 46 0.45 5.33 -4.06
C SER A 46 -0.51 4.91 -5.16
N ILE A 47 -1.43 5.80 -5.56
CA ILE A 47 -2.36 5.54 -6.69
C ILE A 47 -1.64 5.20 -8.01
N ASP A 48 -0.38 5.63 -8.14
CA ASP A 48 0.42 5.39 -9.34
C ASP A 48 1.07 4.00 -9.35
N ASP A 49 1.14 3.32 -8.19
CA ASP A 49 1.67 1.97 -8.07
C ASP A 49 0.59 0.94 -8.41
N LYS A 50 0.22 0.93 -9.70
CA LYS A 50 -0.83 0.06 -10.26
C LYS A 50 -0.54 -1.43 -10.06
N GLU A 51 0.73 -1.81 -10.01
CA GLU A 51 1.11 -3.21 -9.78
C GLU A 51 0.89 -3.64 -8.34
N ALA A 52 1.29 -2.84 -7.35
CA ALA A 52 0.98 -3.12 -5.95
C ALA A 52 -0.53 -3.14 -5.70
N ILE A 53 -1.26 -2.21 -6.32
CA ILE A 53 -2.72 -2.16 -6.27
C ILE A 53 -3.33 -3.45 -6.82
N ALA A 54 -2.92 -3.89 -8.02
CA ALA A 54 -3.48 -5.10 -8.63
C ALA A 54 -3.26 -6.35 -7.75
N ILE A 55 -2.07 -6.49 -7.14
CA ILE A 55 -1.77 -7.61 -6.24
C ILE A 55 -2.69 -7.58 -5.01
N LEU A 56 -2.94 -6.40 -4.45
CA LEU A 56 -3.82 -6.26 -3.29
C LEU A 56 -5.30 -6.44 -3.64
N GLU A 57 -5.75 -6.02 -4.82
CA GLU A 57 -7.13 -6.26 -5.29
C GLU A 57 -7.39 -7.76 -5.57
N ASP A 58 -6.37 -8.50 -6.03
CA ASP A 58 -6.45 -9.95 -6.23
C ASP A 58 -6.31 -10.77 -4.93
N ALA A 59 -5.81 -10.16 -3.85
CA ALA A 59 -5.58 -10.84 -2.58
C ALA A 59 -6.88 -10.94 -1.75
N ILE A 60 -7.35 -12.18 -1.56
CA ILE A 60 -8.58 -12.51 -0.79
C ILE A 60 -8.51 -12.03 0.68
N ASP A 61 -7.30 -11.85 1.20
CA ASP A 61 -7.06 -11.57 2.62
C ASP A 61 -7.07 -10.08 2.97
N VAL A 62 -7.21 -9.18 1.99
CA VAL A 62 -7.23 -7.73 2.18
C VAL A 62 -8.50 -7.11 1.61
N ASN A 63 -8.90 -5.95 2.16
CA ASN A 63 -10.04 -5.18 1.67
C ASN A 63 -9.65 -3.72 1.53
N ARG A 64 -10.11 -3.08 0.45
CA ARG A 64 -9.94 -1.63 0.25
C ARG A 64 -10.79 -0.84 1.26
N ILE A 65 -10.24 0.27 1.78
CA ILE A 65 -10.89 1.14 2.77
C ILE A 65 -10.76 2.63 2.44
#